data_AF-A0A847U871-F1
#
_entry.id   AF-A0A847U871-F1
#
_cell.length_a   1.000
_cell.length_b   1.000
_cell.length_c   1.000
_cell.angle_alpha   90.00
_cell.angle_beta   90.00
_cell.angle_gamma   90.00
#
_symmetry.space_group_name_H-M   'P 1'
#
loop_
_entity.id
_entity.type
_entity.pdbx_description
1 polymer ?
#
loop_
_entity_poly.entity_id
_entity_poly.type
_entity_poly.pdbx_seq_one_letter_code
_entity_poly.pdbx_strand_id
1 'polypeptide(L)'
;MDQTRRALLRAVPLSVTAGLAGCSALSGDDEPATETATDTPTPEPVLDGDSSATEWLFPPSALEQDSYTFVSLHPSAMLEYADALPEARVSNLQSNIGLSGFDTIGSLDGLYQFGQGVAVYDGPFDRDSLVTELTEAGFEEIGSTHGFDRYTPDDKRLVAVGESDVLLVDLRGGDLAVTADSVAGAALDAVTGEGDRYQDVSDDCATLLDALGTGHVRIGQPGSTALDGDDGVAQGARWRLDSETTAVAAATVFESADATDEDAVASWAAASGPFGETAPATASDGRVVSATADVPTGELGPFELSSSPDAAPQVALDFDYDADAGTVTVTHNGGDSVPATRLELRGDGFAERDSADQSESGLWDGEASGDDETVVAGDSVVVGVSPAYRLFVLYSPESGRGTTLGSSTGPEA
;
A
#
# COMPACT_ATOMS: atom_id res chain seq x y z
N MET A 1 20.72 21.79 1.13
CA MET A 1 19.38 22.30 1.47
C MET A 1 18.27 21.64 0.64
N ASP A 2 18.53 21.10 -0.56
CA ASP A 2 17.48 20.46 -1.39
C ASP A 2 17.31 18.94 -1.25
N GLN A 3 18.27 18.21 -0.65
CA GLN A 3 18.15 16.75 -0.50
C GLN A 3 17.17 16.34 0.61
N THR A 4 17.13 17.06 1.73
CA THR A 4 16.27 16.72 2.87
C THR A 4 14.78 16.96 2.57
N ARG A 5 14.45 17.97 1.76
CA ARG A 5 13.06 18.20 1.29
C ARG A 5 12.54 17.10 0.35
N ARG A 6 13.43 16.42 -0.39
CA ARG A 6 13.08 15.34 -1.33
C ARG A 6 12.73 14.03 -0.62
N ALA A 7 13.23 13.78 0.60
CA ALA A 7 12.93 12.58 1.37
C ALA A 7 11.53 12.62 1.98
N LEU A 8 11.15 13.72 2.64
CA LEU A 8 9.79 13.91 3.16
C LEU A 8 8.71 14.13 2.10
N LEU A 9 9.08 14.49 0.87
CA LEU A 9 8.17 14.42 -0.30
C LEU A 9 8.00 12.99 -0.85
N ARG A 10 8.92 12.08 -0.52
CA ARG A 10 8.87 10.63 -0.84
C ARG A 10 8.29 9.77 0.28
N ALA A 11 8.15 10.31 1.49
CA ALA A 11 7.29 9.77 2.54
C ALA A 11 5.81 9.93 2.14
N VAL A 12 5.49 9.37 0.98
CA VAL A 12 4.13 9.13 0.53
C VAL A 12 3.66 7.97 1.41
N PRO A 13 2.50 8.07 2.08
CA PRO A 13 1.89 6.88 2.66
C PRO A 13 1.78 5.86 1.54
N LEU A 14 2.49 4.74 1.68
CA LEU A 14 2.39 3.60 0.77
C LEU A 14 0.90 3.40 0.50
N SER A 15 0.49 3.64 -0.74
CA SER A 15 -0.90 3.56 -1.12
C SER A 15 -1.20 2.08 -1.31
N VAL A 16 -1.70 1.42 -0.28
CA VAL A 16 -2.19 0.06 -0.40
C VAL A 16 -3.62 0.09 -0.93
N THR A 17 -3.77 -0.32 -2.17
CA THR A 17 -5.04 -0.85 -2.64
C THR A 17 -5.07 -2.34 -2.27
N ALA A 18 -5.94 -2.75 -1.35
CA ALA A 18 -6.13 -4.18 -1.09
C ALA A 18 -6.92 -4.81 -2.25
N GLY A 19 -6.19 -5.32 -3.24
CA GLY A 19 -6.74 -6.29 -4.18
C GLY A 19 -6.34 -7.67 -3.72
N LEU A 20 -7.31 -8.55 -3.43
CA LEU A 20 -7.02 -9.99 -3.27
C LEU A 20 -6.74 -10.67 -4.63
N ALA A 21 -6.69 -9.91 -5.73
CA ALA A 21 -6.54 -10.44 -7.08
C ALA A 21 -5.08 -10.78 -7.42
N GLY A 22 -4.75 -12.07 -7.39
CA GLY A 22 -3.52 -12.61 -7.97
C GLY A 22 -3.79 -13.35 -9.29
N CYS A 23 -3.41 -12.72 -10.40
CA CYS A 23 -3.00 -13.24 -11.72
C CYS A 23 -3.58 -14.59 -12.24
N SER A 24 -4.41 -14.51 -13.28
CA SER A 24 -4.72 -15.66 -14.15
C SER A 24 -3.62 -15.94 -15.17
N ALA A 25 -3.15 -17.20 -15.23
CA ALA A 25 -3.33 -18.13 -16.36
C ALA A 25 -2.14 -19.08 -16.51
N LEU A 26 -2.38 -20.40 -16.41
CA LEU A 26 -1.75 -21.40 -17.28
C LEU A 26 -2.62 -22.67 -17.34
N SER A 27 -2.82 -23.18 -18.56
CA SER A 27 -3.64 -24.36 -18.86
C SER A 27 -2.89 -25.68 -18.61
N GLY A 28 -3.61 -26.72 -18.15
CA GLY A 28 -3.44 -28.09 -18.68
C GLY A 28 -3.31 -29.26 -17.69
N ASP A 29 -4.43 -29.97 -17.50
CA ASP A 29 -4.64 -31.44 -17.38
C ASP A 29 -4.26 -32.24 -16.09
N ASP A 30 -5.33 -32.55 -15.33
CA ASP A 30 -5.89 -33.84 -14.82
C ASP A 30 -5.11 -34.95 -14.03
N GLU A 31 -5.78 -35.35 -12.91
CA GLU A 31 -5.84 -36.61 -12.12
C GLU A 31 -4.75 -37.03 -11.08
N PRO A 32 -5.09 -37.81 -10.02
CA PRO A 32 -6.16 -37.63 -9.01
C PRO A 32 -5.66 -37.78 -7.54
N ALA A 33 -6.57 -37.49 -6.59
CA ALA A 33 -6.37 -37.34 -5.14
C ALA A 33 -5.94 -38.60 -4.35
N THR A 34 -5.30 -38.37 -3.19
CA THR A 34 -5.22 -39.32 -2.07
C THR A 34 -5.38 -38.59 -0.74
N GLU A 35 -6.48 -38.89 -0.04
CA GLU A 35 -6.78 -38.41 1.31
C GLU A 35 -5.83 -39.02 2.36
N THR A 36 -5.35 -38.21 3.30
CA THR A 36 -4.93 -38.69 4.63
C THR A 36 -5.18 -37.59 5.65
N ALA A 37 -6.18 -37.80 6.51
CA ALA A 37 -6.46 -36.95 7.67
C ALA A 37 -5.33 -37.07 8.71
N THR A 38 -4.85 -35.94 9.22
CA THR A 38 -4.01 -35.89 10.43
C THR A 38 -4.49 -34.75 11.33
N ASP A 39 -4.67 -35.07 12.61
CA ASP A 39 -5.18 -34.22 13.68
C ASP A 39 -4.51 -32.84 13.76
N THR A 40 -5.32 -31.77 13.82
CA THR A 40 -4.89 -30.39 14.00
C THR A 40 -4.51 -30.12 15.47
N PRO A 41 -3.24 -29.81 15.79
CA PRO A 41 -2.92 -29.17 17.06
C PRO A 41 -3.34 -27.69 16.99
N THR A 42 -4.11 -27.23 17.97
CA THR A 42 -4.41 -25.81 18.18
C THR A 42 -3.10 -25.04 18.46
N PRO A 43 -2.66 -24.07 17.63
CA PRO A 43 -1.45 -23.31 17.90
C PRO A 43 -1.71 -22.20 18.95
N GLU A 44 -0.78 -22.05 19.90
CA GLU A 44 -0.73 -20.96 20.88
C GLU A 44 -0.55 -19.58 20.19
N PRO A 45 -1.00 -18.45 20.77
CA PRO A 45 -0.80 -17.13 20.19
C PRO A 45 0.67 -16.72 20.37
N VAL A 46 1.39 -16.47 19.27
CA VAL A 46 2.83 -16.15 19.27
C VAL A 46 3.11 -14.69 18.87
N LEU A 47 2.07 -13.90 18.54
CA LEU A 47 2.25 -12.52 18.07
C LEU A 47 1.54 -11.54 19.01
N ASP A 48 2.28 -10.99 19.98
CA ASP A 48 1.80 -9.89 20.84
C ASP A 48 1.57 -8.58 20.03
N GLY A 49 2.22 -8.43 18.88
CA GLY A 49 2.12 -7.24 18.02
C GLY A 49 0.83 -7.12 17.19
N ASP A 50 0.08 -8.20 16.96
CA ASP A 50 -1.12 -8.09 16.12
C ASP A 50 -2.33 -7.52 16.88
N SER A 51 -2.27 -7.55 18.23
CA SER A 51 -3.18 -6.81 19.09
C SER A 51 -3.03 -5.30 18.88
N SER A 52 -1.81 -4.76 18.88
CA SER A 52 -1.56 -3.32 18.75
C SER A 52 -2.09 -2.75 17.43
N ALA A 53 -2.02 -3.52 16.34
CA ALA A 53 -2.60 -3.12 15.06
C ALA A 53 -4.11 -2.80 15.13
N THR A 54 -4.88 -3.60 15.87
CA THR A 54 -6.33 -3.40 16.02
C THR A 54 -6.68 -2.22 16.93
N GLU A 55 -5.74 -1.76 17.74
CA GLU A 55 -5.93 -0.60 18.62
C GLU A 55 -5.88 0.72 17.85
N TRP A 56 -5.13 0.75 16.76
CA TRP A 56 -5.02 1.89 15.86
C TRP A 56 -6.21 2.04 14.90
N LEU A 57 -7.11 1.07 14.82
CA LEU A 57 -8.29 1.13 13.97
C LEU A 57 -9.29 2.16 14.50
N PHE A 58 -9.21 3.41 14.02
CA PHE A 58 -10.11 4.49 14.37
C PHE A 58 -11.44 4.44 13.58
N PRO A 59 -12.50 5.15 13.98
CA PRO A 59 -13.78 5.11 13.28
C PRO A 59 -13.69 5.71 11.86
N PRO A 60 -14.30 5.09 10.83
CA PRO A 60 -14.20 5.56 9.44
C PRO A 60 -14.79 6.96 9.23
N SER A 61 -15.70 7.39 10.11
CA SER A 61 -16.22 8.76 10.13
C SER A 61 -15.14 9.83 10.33
N ALA A 62 -13.97 9.49 10.90
CA ALA A 62 -12.84 10.42 11.01
C ALA A 62 -12.25 10.78 9.64
N LEU A 63 -12.43 9.91 8.63
CA LEU A 63 -12.06 10.15 7.24
C LEU A 63 -13.25 10.62 6.38
N GLU A 64 -14.41 10.91 6.97
CA GLU A 64 -15.67 11.16 6.24
C GLU A 64 -16.05 10.01 5.29
N GLN A 65 -15.70 8.78 5.67
CA GLN A 65 -16.00 7.56 4.92
C GLN A 65 -16.96 6.67 5.69
N ASP A 66 -17.72 5.84 4.96
CA ASP A 66 -18.57 4.79 5.56
C ASP A 66 -17.73 3.57 5.99
N SER A 67 -16.63 3.32 5.27
CA SER A 67 -15.67 2.27 5.59
C SER A 67 -14.29 2.59 5.00
N TYR A 68 -13.25 1.94 5.52
CA TYR A 68 -11.92 1.95 4.91
C TYR A 68 -11.24 0.58 5.02
N THR A 69 -10.31 0.32 4.11
CA THR A 69 -9.45 -0.87 4.09
C THR A 69 -8.28 -0.71 5.06
N PHE A 70 -7.88 -1.78 5.73
CA PHE A 70 -6.70 -1.79 6.58
C PHE A 70 -5.75 -2.95 6.25
N VAL A 71 -4.48 -2.72 6.54
CA VAL A 71 -3.44 -3.75 6.48
C VAL A 71 -2.59 -3.68 7.74
N SER A 72 -2.28 -4.83 8.34
CA SER A 72 -1.26 -4.98 9.37
C SER A 72 -0.18 -5.97 8.92
N LEU A 73 1.06 -5.63 9.23
CA LEU A 73 2.23 -6.48 9.05
C LEU A 73 3.10 -6.49 10.29
N HIS A 74 3.82 -7.59 10.49
CA HIS A 74 4.86 -7.74 11.49
C HIS A 74 6.21 -8.08 10.86
N PRO A 75 6.90 -7.09 10.25
CA PRO A 75 8.09 -7.32 9.44
C PRO A 75 9.22 -8.07 10.16
N SER A 76 9.52 -7.71 11.41
CA SER A 76 10.56 -8.36 12.21
C SER A 76 10.27 -9.84 12.45
N ALA A 77 9.03 -10.17 12.81
CA ALA A 77 8.57 -11.55 12.97
C ALA A 77 8.59 -12.32 11.64
N MET A 78 8.25 -11.67 10.53
CA MET A 78 8.31 -12.29 9.20
C MET A 78 9.75 -12.66 8.78
N LEU A 79 10.74 -11.85 9.18
CA LEU A 79 12.15 -12.13 8.92
C LEU A 79 12.68 -13.36 9.64
N GLU A 80 12.03 -13.85 10.70
CA GLU A 80 12.36 -15.13 11.33
C GLU A 80 12.18 -16.31 10.37
N TYR A 81 11.36 -16.13 9.33
CA TYR A 81 11.08 -17.11 8.27
C TYR A 81 11.74 -16.75 6.94
N ALA A 82 12.71 -15.84 6.92
CA ALA A 82 13.33 -15.34 5.69
C ALA A 82 13.89 -16.45 4.79
N ASP A 83 14.45 -17.52 5.37
CA ASP A 83 15.00 -18.66 4.62
C ASP A 83 13.92 -19.48 3.89
N ALA A 84 12.67 -19.42 4.35
CA ALA A 84 11.53 -20.13 3.78
C ALA A 84 10.70 -19.24 2.84
N LEU A 85 10.83 -17.92 2.95
CA LEU A 85 10.10 -16.96 2.13
C LEU A 85 10.72 -16.80 0.74
N PRO A 86 9.92 -16.46 -0.29
CA PRO A 86 10.44 -16.08 -1.60
C PRO A 86 11.45 -14.93 -1.49
N GLU A 87 12.51 -14.95 -2.31
CA GLU A 87 13.58 -13.93 -2.27
C GLU A 87 13.04 -12.49 -2.41
N ALA A 88 12.05 -12.28 -3.27
CA ALA A 88 11.39 -10.99 -3.43
C ALA A 88 10.76 -10.46 -2.13
N ARG A 89 10.20 -11.34 -1.28
CA ARG A 89 9.65 -10.97 0.04
C ARG A 89 10.72 -10.45 0.96
N VAL A 90 11.82 -11.21 1.04
CA VAL A 90 12.95 -10.89 1.92
C VAL A 90 13.58 -9.57 1.47
N SER A 91 13.72 -9.36 0.16
CA SER A 91 14.25 -8.11 -0.40
C SER A 91 13.38 -6.88 -0.05
N ASN A 92 12.05 -7.01 -0.11
CA ASN A 92 11.14 -5.93 0.30
C ASN A 92 11.32 -5.57 1.79
N LEU A 93 11.43 -6.57 2.67
CA LEU A 93 11.69 -6.32 4.09
C LEU A 93 13.07 -5.69 4.35
N GLN A 94 14.03 -5.87 3.46
CA GLN A 94 15.35 -5.24 3.54
C GLN A 94 15.39 -3.82 2.96
N SER A 95 14.29 -3.33 2.40
CA SER A 95 14.22 -1.98 1.83
C SER A 95 14.22 -0.92 2.93
N ASN A 96 14.96 0.17 2.71
CA ASN A 96 14.96 1.30 3.62
C ASN A 96 13.59 1.99 3.61
N ILE A 97 13.10 2.38 4.80
CA ILE A 97 11.80 3.07 4.95
C ILE A 97 11.82 4.47 4.30
N GLY A 98 13.01 5.06 4.17
CA GLY A 98 13.18 6.38 3.55
C GLY A 98 12.84 7.55 4.47
N LEU A 99 12.61 7.28 5.76
CA LEU A 99 12.49 8.24 6.85
C LEU A 99 13.76 8.19 7.71
N SER A 100 14.31 9.35 8.07
CA SER A 100 15.48 9.42 8.94
C SER A 100 15.17 8.86 10.31
N GLY A 101 16.15 8.15 10.86
CA GLY A 101 16.01 7.44 12.13
C GLY A 101 15.42 6.04 12.00
N PHE A 102 14.82 5.70 10.87
CA PHE A 102 14.43 4.33 10.55
C PHE A 102 15.51 3.62 9.72
N ASP A 103 15.65 2.32 9.94
CA ASP A 103 16.50 1.45 9.13
C ASP A 103 15.69 0.88 7.95
N THR A 104 15.38 -0.42 8.00
CA THR A 104 14.65 -1.15 6.96
C THR A 104 13.23 -1.48 7.41
N ILE A 105 12.35 -1.81 6.47
CA ILE A 105 10.98 -2.26 6.79
C ILE A 105 11.01 -3.43 7.79
N GLY A 106 11.94 -4.36 7.61
CA GLY A 106 12.13 -5.55 8.42
C GLY A 106 12.61 -5.28 9.85
N SER A 107 13.06 -4.07 10.19
CA SER A 107 13.38 -3.74 11.57
C SER A 107 12.14 -3.37 12.40
N LEU A 108 10.99 -3.13 11.76
CA LEU A 108 9.74 -2.76 12.42
C LEU A 108 9.09 -3.96 13.09
N ASP A 109 8.54 -3.73 14.28
CA ASP A 109 7.67 -4.69 14.98
C ASP A 109 6.26 -4.70 14.39
N GLY A 110 5.82 -3.55 13.87
CA GLY A 110 4.55 -3.37 13.20
C GLY A 110 4.61 -2.34 12.06
N LEU A 111 3.92 -2.64 10.97
CA LEU A 111 3.59 -1.66 9.94
C LEU A 111 2.09 -1.75 9.69
N TYR A 112 1.37 -0.69 10.02
CA TYR A 112 -0.09 -0.64 9.91
C TYR A 112 -0.50 0.45 8.94
N GLN A 113 -1.50 0.18 8.12
CA GLN A 113 -2.02 1.13 7.14
C GLN A 113 -3.54 1.14 7.18
N PHE A 114 -4.13 2.33 7.09
CA PHE A 114 -5.56 2.54 7.27
C PHE A 114 -6.08 3.53 6.22
N GLY A 115 -7.04 3.07 5.43
CA GLY A 115 -7.63 3.85 4.35
C GLY A 115 -6.59 4.44 3.42
N GLN A 116 -6.93 5.57 2.81
CA GLN A 116 -5.99 6.31 1.99
C GLN A 116 -5.26 7.35 2.86
N GLY A 117 -3.99 7.09 3.13
CA GLY A 117 -3.08 8.11 3.63
C GLY A 117 -2.79 8.10 5.13
N VAL A 118 -3.15 7.04 5.86
CA VAL A 118 -2.76 6.87 7.26
C VAL A 118 -1.88 5.63 7.43
N ALA A 119 -0.72 5.79 8.06
CA ALA A 119 0.20 4.71 8.33
C ALA A 119 0.82 4.84 9.72
N VAL A 120 1.13 3.70 10.35
CA VAL A 120 1.84 3.61 11.63
C VAL A 120 3.06 2.74 11.46
N TYR A 121 4.20 3.28 11.85
CA TYR A 121 5.46 2.56 11.98
C TYR A 121 5.68 2.27 13.46
N ASP A 122 5.56 1.02 13.85
CA ASP A 122 5.82 0.52 15.20
C ASP A 122 7.17 -0.21 15.20
N GLY A 123 8.11 0.27 16.02
CA GLY A 123 9.41 -0.35 16.16
C GLY A 123 10.54 0.64 16.48
N PRO A 124 11.79 0.18 16.45
CA PRO A 124 12.93 1.01 16.78
C PRO A 124 13.15 2.11 15.74
N PHE A 125 13.30 3.35 16.20
CA PHE A 125 13.76 4.48 15.39
C PHE A 125 14.54 5.51 16.23
N ASP A 126 15.42 6.27 15.58
CA ASP A 126 16.07 7.43 16.20
C ASP A 126 15.20 8.68 16.10
N ARG A 127 14.51 8.99 17.20
CA ARG A 127 13.62 10.14 17.32
C ARG A 127 14.29 11.46 16.97
N ASP A 128 15.52 11.69 17.40
CA ASP A 128 16.20 12.97 17.17
C ASP A 128 16.48 13.18 15.68
N SER A 129 16.87 12.11 14.97
CA SER A 129 17.05 12.12 13.52
C SER A 129 15.74 12.40 12.78
N LEU A 130 14.65 11.74 13.17
CA LEU A 130 13.33 11.96 12.56
C LEU A 130 12.83 13.40 12.76
N VAL A 131 12.86 13.90 14.01
CA VAL A 131 12.42 15.27 14.34
C VAL A 131 13.25 16.32 13.61
N THR A 132 14.56 16.08 13.46
CA THR A 132 15.44 16.94 12.67
C THR A 132 14.99 16.98 11.22
N GLU A 133 14.73 15.82 10.60
CA GLU A 133 14.25 15.76 9.22
C GLU A 133 12.92 16.49 9.03
N LEU A 134 11.94 16.25 9.92
CA LEU A 134 10.63 16.91 9.91
C LEU A 134 10.77 18.43 9.96
N THR A 135 11.58 18.93 10.90
CA THR A 135 11.80 20.37 11.07
C THR A 135 12.50 20.98 9.86
N GLU A 136 13.50 20.30 9.28
CA GLU A 136 14.19 20.74 8.06
C GLU A 136 13.26 20.75 6.82
N ALA A 137 12.28 19.86 6.78
CA ALA A 137 11.26 19.82 5.73
C ALA A 137 10.14 20.86 5.93
N GLY A 138 10.14 21.59 7.04
CA GLY A 138 9.17 22.64 7.33
C GLY A 138 7.92 22.15 8.07
N PHE A 139 7.98 21.01 8.74
CA PHE A 139 6.96 20.62 9.70
C PHE A 139 7.20 21.37 11.00
N GLU A 140 6.16 22.01 11.53
CA GLU A 140 6.19 22.74 12.79
C GLU A 140 5.53 21.91 13.89
N GLU A 141 6.09 21.95 15.09
CA GLU A 141 5.52 21.28 16.26
C GLU A 141 4.25 22.00 16.72
N ILE A 142 3.13 21.28 16.80
CA ILE A 142 1.82 21.79 17.24
C ILE A 142 1.40 21.25 18.62
N GLY A 143 2.38 20.76 19.37
CA GLY A 143 2.23 20.22 20.72
C GLY A 143 1.97 18.72 20.77
N SER A 144 1.88 18.20 21.97
CA SER A 144 1.79 16.75 22.22
C SER A 144 0.36 16.32 22.54
N THR A 145 0.01 15.09 22.15
CA THR A 145 -1.25 14.43 22.51
C THR A 145 -0.94 12.98 22.84
N HIS A 146 -1.41 12.49 23.99
CA HIS A 146 -1.24 11.08 24.38
C HIS A 146 0.20 10.55 24.39
N GLY A 147 1.18 11.42 24.63
CA GLY A 147 2.60 11.05 24.59
C GLY A 147 3.26 11.13 23.21
N PHE A 148 2.52 11.55 22.18
CA PHE A 148 3.03 11.79 20.83
C PHE A 148 3.25 13.28 20.61
N ASP A 149 4.46 13.67 20.20
CA ASP A 149 4.73 15.03 19.74
C ASP A 149 4.29 15.14 18.28
N ARG A 150 3.47 16.16 17.96
CA ARG A 150 2.82 16.26 16.65
C ARG A 150 3.45 17.38 15.83
N TYR A 151 3.72 17.07 14.58
CA TYR A 151 4.39 17.93 13.62
C TYR A 151 3.54 18.04 12.36
N THR A 152 3.32 19.25 11.86
CA THR A 152 2.52 19.47 10.65
C THR A 152 3.11 20.61 9.80
N PRO A 153 3.11 20.48 8.47
CA PRO A 153 3.48 21.57 7.56
C PRO A 153 2.25 22.31 7.00
N ASP A 154 1.06 21.69 7.07
CA ASP A 154 -0.22 22.15 6.51
C ASP A 154 -1.38 21.28 7.00
N ASP A 155 -2.62 21.71 6.74
CA ASP A 155 -3.84 21.02 7.20
C ASP A 155 -4.03 19.60 6.64
N LYS A 156 -3.24 19.16 5.65
CA LYS A 156 -3.38 17.85 4.99
C LYS A 156 -2.29 16.86 5.36
N ARG A 157 -1.29 17.25 6.13
CA ARG A 157 -0.19 16.38 6.56
C ARG A 157 0.09 16.49 8.04
N LEU A 158 0.34 15.37 8.70
CA LEU A 158 0.77 15.32 10.10
C LEU A 158 1.66 14.11 10.34
N VAL A 159 2.68 14.30 11.18
CA VAL A 159 3.46 13.20 11.77
C VAL A 159 3.38 13.31 13.29
N ALA A 160 2.90 12.27 13.96
CA ALA A 160 2.88 12.16 15.42
C ALA A 160 3.96 11.17 15.86
N VAL A 161 4.90 11.63 16.68
CA VAL A 161 6.10 10.89 17.06
C VAL A 161 6.01 10.47 18.54
N GLY A 162 5.79 9.18 18.76
CA GLY A 162 5.74 8.52 20.08
C GLY A 162 7.09 7.95 20.50
N GLU A 163 7.10 7.10 21.53
CA GLU A 163 8.35 6.47 22.03
C GLU A 163 8.85 5.38 21.08
N SER A 164 7.94 4.51 20.63
CA SER A 164 8.18 3.38 19.71
C SER A 164 7.38 3.48 18.40
N ASP A 165 6.44 4.44 18.34
CA ASP A 165 5.45 4.51 17.28
C ASP A 165 5.51 5.85 16.55
N VAL A 166 5.39 5.82 15.23
CA VAL A 166 5.24 7.02 14.40
C VAL A 166 3.99 6.89 13.56
N LEU A 167 3.02 7.77 13.83
CA LEU A 167 1.81 7.91 13.01
C LEU A 167 2.06 8.95 11.93
N LEU A 168 1.82 8.59 10.68
CA LEU A 168 1.84 9.46 9.52
C LEU A 168 0.43 9.59 8.97
N VAL A 169 0.01 10.83 8.72
CA VAL A 169 -1.22 11.18 8.01
C VAL A 169 -0.87 12.08 6.83
N ASP A 170 -1.20 11.67 5.61
CA ASP A 170 -1.08 12.48 4.39
C ASP A 170 -2.33 12.31 3.52
N LEU A 171 -3.18 13.33 3.57
CA LEU A 171 -4.49 13.36 2.92
C LEU A 171 -4.44 14.00 1.54
N ARG A 172 -3.25 14.34 1.01
CA ARG A 172 -3.13 15.00 -0.31
C ARG A 172 -3.61 14.13 -1.47
N GLY A 173 -3.67 12.81 -1.27
CA GLY A 173 -4.16 11.85 -2.26
C GLY A 173 -5.68 11.81 -2.42
N GLY A 174 -6.45 12.45 -1.53
CA GLY A 174 -7.92 12.42 -1.53
C GLY A 174 -8.57 13.81 -1.49
N ASP A 175 -9.82 13.89 -1.96
CA ASP A 175 -10.67 15.09 -1.86
C ASP A 175 -11.50 15.07 -0.57
N LEU A 176 -10.81 14.92 0.57
CA LEU A 176 -11.45 14.88 1.89
C LEU A 176 -11.48 16.29 2.48
N ALA A 177 -12.58 16.68 3.15
CA ALA A 177 -12.68 17.98 3.79
C ALA A 177 -11.97 18.02 5.16
N VAL A 178 -11.75 16.86 5.79
CA VAL A 178 -11.06 16.73 7.08
C VAL A 178 -9.61 17.20 7.05
N THR A 179 -9.08 17.52 8.23
CA THR A 179 -7.68 17.87 8.44
C THR A 179 -6.88 16.68 8.96
N ALA A 180 -5.58 16.65 8.66
CA ALA A 180 -4.68 15.62 9.17
C ALA A 180 -4.61 15.62 10.71
N ASP A 181 -4.74 16.80 11.34
CA ASP A 181 -4.82 16.93 12.80
C ASP A 181 -6.04 16.21 13.39
N SER A 182 -7.22 16.34 12.74
CA SER A 182 -8.44 15.66 13.20
C SER A 182 -8.36 14.14 13.04
N VAL A 183 -7.81 13.66 11.91
CA VAL A 183 -7.63 12.22 11.65
C VAL A 183 -6.63 11.62 12.63
N ALA A 184 -5.50 12.32 12.85
CA ALA A 184 -4.50 11.87 13.80
C ALA A 184 -5.04 11.86 15.24
N GLY A 185 -5.85 12.84 15.63
CA GLY A 185 -6.54 12.84 16.91
C GLY A 185 -7.38 11.58 17.12
N ALA A 186 -8.19 11.20 16.12
CA ALA A 186 -9.01 9.99 16.20
C ALA A 186 -8.17 8.71 16.28
N ALA A 187 -7.07 8.61 15.53
CA ALA A 187 -6.15 7.47 15.60
C ALA A 187 -5.47 7.37 16.97
N LEU A 188 -5.03 8.50 17.54
CA LEU A 188 -4.41 8.56 18.86
C LEU A 188 -5.40 8.25 19.98
N ASP A 189 -6.65 8.72 19.89
CA ASP A 189 -7.70 8.40 20.85
C ASP A 189 -8.05 6.90 20.81
N ALA A 190 -8.07 6.29 19.62
CA ALA A 190 -8.33 4.86 19.45
C ALA A 190 -7.24 3.99 20.10
N VAL A 191 -5.95 4.29 19.85
CA VAL A 191 -4.84 3.49 20.38
C VAL A 191 -4.73 3.60 21.90
N THR A 192 -5.01 4.77 22.48
CA THR A 192 -5.02 4.94 23.95
C THR A 192 -6.29 4.44 24.63
N GLY A 193 -7.30 4.07 23.86
CA GLY A 193 -8.61 3.64 24.38
C GLY A 193 -9.43 4.79 24.96
N GLU A 194 -9.14 6.03 24.60
CA GLU A 194 -9.92 7.22 24.96
C GLU A 194 -11.01 7.56 23.92
N GLY A 195 -10.97 6.93 22.74
CA GLY A 195 -11.99 7.01 21.69
C GLY A 195 -12.52 5.65 21.26
N ASP A 196 -13.59 5.67 20.46
CA ASP A 196 -14.15 4.46 19.84
C ASP A 196 -13.15 3.90 18.82
N ARG A 197 -13.08 2.57 18.69
CA ARG A 197 -12.35 1.89 17.61
C ARG A 197 -13.31 1.48 16.51
N TYR A 198 -12.80 1.13 15.33
CA TYR A 198 -13.62 0.73 14.19
C TYR A 198 -14.53 -0.46 14.53
N GLN A 199 -13.99 -1.46 15.23
CA GLN A 199 -14.73 -2.61 15.72
C GLN A 199 -15.80 -2.26 16.77
N ASP A 200 -15.72 -1.11 17.43
CA ASP A 200 -16.72 -0.68 18.40
C ASP A 200 -17.92 0.00 17.72
N VAL A 201 -17.72 0.55 16.52
CA VAL A 201 -18.76 1.25 15.74
C VAL A 201 -19.31 0.45 14.57
N SER A 202 -18.67 -0.68 14.21
CA SER A 202 -19.06 -1.54 13.09
C SER A 202 -19.01 -3.01 13.50
N ASP A 203 -20.19 -3.62 13.63
CA ASP A 203 -20.36 -5.06 13.88
C ASP A 203 -19.72 -5.90 12.75
N ASP A 204 -19.74 -5.40 11.51
CA ASP A 204 -19.16 -6.06 10.34
C ASP A 204 -17.63 -6.14 10.47
N CYS A 205 -16.99 -5.04 10.88
CA CYS A 205 -15.55 -4.98 11.12
C CYS A 205 -15.15 -5.87 12.31
N ALA A 206 -15.91 -5.82 13.41
CA ALA A 206 -15.68 -6.68 14.57
C ALA A 206 -15.76 -8.17 14.21
N THR A 207 -16.79 -8.55 13.46
CA THR A 207 -17.00 -9.93 13.00
C THR A 207 -15.87 -10.38 12.07
N LEU A 208 -15.41 -9.51 11.16
CA LEU A 208 -14.30 -9.82 10.26
C LEU A 208 -12.99 -10.04 11.04
N LEU A 209 -12.68 -9.17 12.00
CA LEU A 209 -11.46 -9.28 12.82
C LEU A 209 -11.46 -10.56 13.67
N ASP A 210 -12.59 -10.91 14.28
CA ASP A 210 -12.74 -12.15 15.05
C ASP A 210 -12.54 -13.39 14.16
N ALA A 211 -13.15 -13.41 12.98
CA ALA A 211 -13.03 -14.50 12.03
C ALA A 211 -11.59 -14.70 11.50
N LEU A 212 -10.86 -13.60 11.27
CA LEU A 212 -9.47 -13.66 10.81
C LEU A 212 -8.51 -14.01 11.94
N GLY A 213 -8.81 -13.61 13.18
CA GLY A 213 -7.92 -13.76 14.32
C GLY A 213 -6.58 -13.05 14.12
N THR A 214 -5.51 -13.61 14.70
CA THR A 214 -4.16 -13.01 14.64
C THR A 214 -3.20 -13.66 13.66
N GLY A 215 -2.36 -12.85 13.00
CA GLY A 215 -1.39 -13.31 12.01
C GLY A 215 -0.21 -12.36 11.77
N HIS A 216 0.75 -12.79 10.95
CA HIS A 216 1.91 -11.98 10.57
C HIS A 216 1.53 -10.89 9.57
N VAL A 217 0.52 -11.18 8.74
CA VAL A 217 -0.11 -10.23 7.83
C VAL A 217 -1.62 -10.39 7.96
N ARG A 218 -2.33 -9.27 8.08
CA ARG A 218 -3.80 -9.22 8.01
C ARG A 218 -4.24 -8.09 7.11
N ILE A 219 -5.21 -8.36 6.27
CA ILE A 219 -5.85 -7.39 5.38
C ILE A 219 -7.34 -7.47 5.63
N GLY A 220 -8.00 -6.33 5.77
CA GLY A 220 -9.44 -6.27 5.90
C GLY A 220 -10.04 -5.12 5.12
N GLN A 221 -11.21 -5.37 4.55
CA GLN A 221 -11.98 -4.44 3.77
C GLN A 221 -13.45 -4.54 4.20
N PRO A 222 -13.85 -3.85 5.28
CA PRO A 222 -15.24 -3.69 5.60
C PRO A 222 -15.95 -2.80 4.56
N GLY A 223 -17.24 -3.05 4.33
CA GLY A 223 -18.08 -2.33 3.37
C GLY A 223 -17.92 -2.77 1.90
N SER A 224 -17.10 -3.78 1.60
CA SER A 224 -16.92 -4.28 0.23
C SER A 224 -16.42 -5.72 0.22
N THR A 225 -16.74 -6.47 -0.84
CA THR A 225 -16.24 -7.83 -1.07
C THR A 225 -15.88 -8.01 -2.54
N ALA A 226 -15.02 -9.00 -2.83
CA ALA A 226 -14.68 -9.41 -4.18
C ALA A 226 -15.68 -10.42 -4.79
N LEU A 227 -16.80 -10.69 -4.12
CA LEU A 227 -17.83 -11.61 -4.61
C LEU A 227 -18.75 -10.91 -5.61
N ASP A 228 -19.23 -11.68 -6.58
CA ASP A 228 -20.29 -11.25 -7.49
C ASP A 228 -21.64 -11.29 -6.75
N GLY A 229 -22.03 -10.20 -6.07
CA GLY A 229 -23.30 -10.10 -5.35
C GLY A 229 -23.31 -8.96 -4.32
N ASP A 230 -24.50 -8.57 -3.86
CA ASP A 230 -24.69 -7.42 -2.96
C ASP A 230 -24.76 -7.81 -1.46
N ASP A 231 -24.79 -9.10 -1.12
CA ASP A 231 -25.06 -9.57 0.25
C ASP A 231 -23.79 -9.67 1.13
N GLY A 232 -22.61 -9.58 0.52
CA GLY A 232 -21.32 -9.55 1.21
C GLY A 232 -21.01 -8.13 1.70
N VAL A 233 -20.74 -7.97 3.00
CA VAL A 233 -20.54 -6.66 3.63
C VAL A 233 -19.13 -6.42 4.16
N ALA A 234 -18.30 -7.45 4.28
CA ALA A 234 -16.88 -7.29 4.61
C ALA A 234 -16.07 -8.50 4.13
N GLN A 235 -14.83 -8.27 3.74
CA GLN A 235 -13.92 -9.36 3.37
C GLN A 235 -12.49 -9.08 3.84
N GLY A 236 -11.73 -10.12 4.11
CA GLY A 236 -10.32 -9.98 4.46
C GLY A 236 -9.58 -11.30 4.42
N ALA A 237 -8.27 -11.22 4.66
CA ALA A 237 -7.39 -12.38 4.69
C ALA A 237 -6.29 -12.24 5.74
N ARG A 238 -5.77 -13.38 6.19
CA ARG A 238 -4.73 -13.51 7.21
C ARG A 238 -3.71 -14.56 6.81
N TRP A 239 -2.43 -14.23 6.96
CA TRP A 239 -1.31 -15.14 6.80
C TRP A 239 -0.61 -15.35 8.14
N ARG A 240 -0.43 -16.62 8.50
CA ARG A 240 0.42 -17.01 9.62
C ARG A 240 1.57 -17.86 9.10
N LEU A 241 2.73 -17.23 8.97
CA LEU A 241 3.93 -17.85 8.44
C LEU A 241 4.41 -18.98 9.35
N ASP A 242 4.94 -20.02 8.70
CA ASP A 242 5.76 -21.07 9.29
C ASP A 242 6.89 -21.41 8.30
N SER A 243 7.85 -22.20 8.73
CA SER A 243 9.00 -22.66 7.94
C SER A 243 8.64 -23.55 6.76
N GLU A 244 7.58 -24.36 6.85
CA GLU A 244 7.18 -25.30 5.78
C GLU A 244 5.93 -24.80 5.03
N THR A 245 4.85 -24.55 5.78
CA THR A 245 3.56 -24.11 5.24
C THR A 245 2.99 -22.94 6.00
N THR A 246 2.52 -21.93 5.29
CA THR A 246 1.84 -20.77 5.83
C THR A 246 0.34 -21.03 5.90
N ALA A 247 -0.23 -20.90 7.09
CA ALA A 247 -1.67 -21.02 7.28
C ALA A 247 -2.37 -19.74 6.80
N VAL A 248 -3.04 -19.84 5.65
CA VAL A 248 -3.81 -18.75 5.03
C VAL A 248 -5.28 -18.92 5.35
N ALA A 249 -5.92 -17.85 5.78
CA ALA A 249 -7.37 -17.80 5.98
C ALA A 249 -7.93 -16.56 5.27
N ALA A 250 -9.01 -16.72 4.53
CA ALA A 250 -9.84 -15.63 4.03
C ALA A 250 -11.22 -15.74 4.68
N ALA A 251 -11.83 -14.61 5.00
CA ALA A 251 -13.16 -14.56 5.59
C ALA A 251 -14.01 -13.55 4.83
N THR A 252 -15.25 -13.94 4.51
CA THR A 252 -16.28 -13.05 3.99
C THR A 252 -17.42 -13.00 5.00
N VAL A 253 -17.80 -11.79 5.39
CA VAL A 253 -18.94 -11.53 6.26
C VAL A 253 -20.12 -11.10 5.40
N PHE A 254 -21.27 -11.74 5.58
CA PHE A 254 -22.52 -11.46 4.87
C PHE A 254 -23.49 -10.70 5.76
N GLU A 255 -24.47 -10.01 5.19
CA GLU A 255 -25.51 -9.27 5.94
C GLU A 255 -26.18 -10.14 7.02
N SER A 256 -26.38 -11.43 6.75
CA SER A 256 -26.99 -12.39 7.67
C SER A 256 -26.57 -13.82 7.38
N ALA A 257 -26.85 -14.73 8.32
CA ALA A 257 -26.59 -16.16 8.14
C ALA A 257 -27.42 -16.80 7.01
N ASP A 258 -28.60 -16.26 6.70
CA ASP A 258 -29.43 -16.76 5.60
C ASP A 258 -28.96 -16.26 4.22
N ALA A 259 -28.09 -15.24 4.20
CA ALA A 259 -27.55 -14.62 3.00
C ALA A 259 -26.14 -15.13 2.64
N THR A 260 -25.58 -16.06 3.42
CA THR A 260 -24.27 -16.65 3.14
C THR A 260 -24.29 -17.45 1.84
N ASP A 261 -23.29 -17.24 1.00
CA ASP A 261 -23.09 -17.99 -0.24
C ASP A 261 -21.73 -18.69 -0.20
N GLU A 262 -21.73 -19.95 0.27
CA GLU A 262 -20.51 -20.75 0.37
C GLU A 262 -19.96 -21.15 -1.00
N ASP A 263 -20.84 -21.40 -1.97
CA ASP A 263 -20.43 -21.76 -3.33
C ASP A 263 -19.75 -20.57 -4.03
N ALA A 264 -20.25 -19.35 -3.84
CA ALA A 264 -19.62 -18.13 -4.34
C ALA A 264 -18.24 -17.90 -3.69
N VAL A 265 -18.12 -18.08 -2.38
CA VAL A 265 -16.82 -17.95 -1.68
C VAL A 265 -15.85 -19.04 -2.11
N ALA A 266 -16.30 -20.29 -2.27
CA ALA A 266 -15.46 -21.39 -2.78
C ALA A 266 -14.96 -21.09 -4.20
N SER A 267 -15.86 -20.62 -5.07
CA SER A 267 -15.52 -20.26 -6.45
C SER A 267 -14.52 -19.11 -6.50
N TRP A 268 -14.75 -18.04 -5.74
CA TRP A 268 -13.82 -16.92 -5.64
C TRP A 268 -12.47 -17.36 -5.06
N ALA A 269 -12.48 -18.11 -3.97
CA ALA A 269 -11.26 -18.54 -3.29
C ALA A 269 -10.38 -19.41 -4.19
N ALA A 270 -10.98 -20.31 -4.99
CA ALA A 270 -10.27 -21.15 -5.95
C ALA A 270 -9.77 -20.37 -7.18
N ALA A 271 -10.50 -19.33 -7.62
CA ALA A 271 -10.17 -18.60 -8.84
C ALA A 271 -9.23 -17.41 -8.62
N SER A 272 -9.33 -16.77 -7.46
CA SER A 272 -8.70 -15.47 -7.19
C SER A 272 -8.41 -15.25 -5.71
N GLY A 273 -8.53 -16.28 -4.87
CA GLY A 273 -8.19 -16.18 -3.45
C GLY A 273 -6.69 -16.15 -3.21
N PRO A 274 -6.26 -15.81 -1.98
CA PRO A 274 -4.85 -15.71 -1.59
C PRO A 274 -4.14 -17.08 -1.39
N PHE A 275 -4.59 -18.14 -2.06
CA PHE A 275 -4.16 -19.52 -1.82
C PHE A 275 -3.20 -20.08 -2.89
N GLY A 276 -2.96 -19.32 -3.97
CA GLY A 276 -2.18 -19.78 -5.11
C GLY A 276 -2.79 -21.04 -5.72
N GLU A 277 -1.95 -22.04 -5.98
CA GLU A 277 -2.38 -23.34 -6.53
C GLU A 277 -2.98 -24.28 -5.46
N THR A 278 -2.96 -23.88 -4.17
CA THR A 278 -3.48 -24.73 -3.08
C THR A 278 -4.99 -24.59 -2.98
N ALA A 279 -5.71 -25.70 -3.14
CA ALA A 279 -7.17 -25.70 -3.03
C ALA A 279 -7.61 -25.39 -1.58
N PRO A 280 -8.39 -24.32 -1.35
CA PRO A 280 -8.86 -23.99 -0.01
C PRO A 280 -10.08 -24.82 0.38
N ALA A 281 -10.21 -25.12 1.67
CA ALA A 281 -11.44 -25.66 2.25
C ALA A 281 -12.33 -24.50 2.70
N THR A 282 -13.62 -24.55 2.37
CA THR A 282 -14.60 -23.58 2.84
C THR A 282 -15.39 -24.09 4.04
N ALA A 283 -15.81 -23.17 4.89
CA ALA A 283 -16.74 -23.45 5.97
C ALA A 283 -17.59 -22.22 6.29
N SER A 284 -18.87 -22.46 6.57
CA SER A 284 -19.82 -21.44 7.01
C SER A 284 -20.04 -21.51 8.53
N ASP A 285 -19.93 -20.36 9.21
CA ASP A 285 -20.27 -20.19 10.62
C ASP A 285 -21.07 -18.90 10.83
N GLY A 286 -22.36 -19.04 11.16
CA GLY A 286 -23.27 -17.91 11.27
C GLY A 286 -23.35 -17.12 9.97
N ARG A 287 -22.95 -15.84 10.01
CA ARG A 287 -22.90 -14.93 8.85
C ARG A 287 -21.52 -14.83 8.21
N VAL A 288 -20.59 -15.70 8.58
CA VAL A 288 -19.22 -15.71 8.05
C VAL A 288 -19.03 -16.97 7.23
N VAL A 289 -18.46 -16.83 6.04
CA VAL A 289 -17.91 -17.94 5.28
C VAL A 289 -16.40 -17.75 5.21
N SER A 290 -15.67 -18.74 5.70
CA SER A 290 -14.20 -18.77 5.65
C SER A 290 -13.71 -19.72 4.57
N ALA A 291 -12.57 -19.39 3.98
CA ALA A 291 -11.78 -20.26 3.12
C ALA A 291 -10.37 -20.38 3.73
N THR A 292 -9.86 -21.60 3.90
CA THR A 292 -8.57 -21.84 4.59
C THR A 292 -7.72 -22.86 3.85
N ALA A 293 -6.40 -22.62 3.82
CA ALA A 293 -5.43 -23.58 3.29
C ALA A 293 -4.06 -23.42 3.96
N ASP A 294 -3.29 -24.50 4.01
CA ASP A 294 -1.86 -24.48 4.34
C ASP A 294 -1.07 -24.40 3.03
N VAL A 295 -0.61 -23.20 2.69
CA VAL A 295 0.09 -22.91 1.43
C VAL A 295 1.60 -23.10 1.65
N PRO A 296 2.35 -23.73 0.74
CA PRO A 296 3.82 -23.81 0.88
C PRO A 296 4.44 -22.43 1.05
N THR A 297 5.22 -22.20 2.11
CA THR A 297 5.73 -20.85 2.44
C THR A 297 6.58 -20.26 1.32
N GLY A 298 7.36 -21.09 0.62
CA GLY A 298 8.18 -20.69 -0.52
C GLY A 298 7.40 -20.35 -1.80
N GLU A 299 6.09 -20.66 -1.84
CA GLU A 299 5.21 -20.38 -2.98
C GLU A 299 4.26 -19.20 -2.75
N LEU A 300 4.36 -18.54 -1.59
CA LEU A 300 3.55 -17.36 -1.32
C LEU A 300 3.79 -16.28 -2.40
N GLY A 301 2.76 -15.93 -3.18
CA GLY A 301 2.80 -14.75 -4.06
C GLY A 301 2.97 -13.46 -3.26
N PRO A 302 3.62 -12.39 -3.80
CA PRO A 302 4.04 -11.18 -3.06
C PRO A 302 2.96 -10.64 -2.12
N PHE A 303 3.35 -10.13 -0.93
CA PHE A 303 2.49 -9.20 -0.20
C PHE A 303 2.61 -7.89 -0.96
N GLU A 304 1.65 -7.62 -1.83
CA GLU A 304 1.59 -6.35 -2.56
C GLU A 304 1.28 -5.24 -1.55
N LEU A 305 2.32 -4.73 -0.86
CA LEU A 305 2.23 -3.58 0.05
C LEU A 305 2.23 -2.23 -0.66
N SER A 306 2.18 -2.29 -1.98
CA SER A 306 1.88 -1.20 -2.89
C SER A 306 2.02 -1.79 -4.28
N SER A 307 0.89 -2.16 -4.88
CA SER A 307 0.63 -2.07 -6.33
C SER A 307 -0.73 -2.68 -6.59
N SER A 308 -1.75 -1.83 -6.78
CA SER A 308 -2.70 -2.23 -7.80
C SER A 308 -2.00 -2.12 -9.15
N PRO A 309 -2.35 -2.95 -10.14
CA PRO A 309 -2.01 -2.68 -11.54
C PRO A 309 -2.55 -1.31 -12.03
N ASP A 310 -3.41 -0.67 -11.24
CA ASP A 310 -3.97 0.67 -11.40
C ASP A 310 -3.42 1.74 -10.43
N ALA A 311 -2.53 1.37 -9.49
CA ALA A 311 -1.87 2.36 -8.65
C ALA A 311 -0.84 3.13 -9.48
N ALA A 312 -0.72 4.43 -9.22
CA ALA A 312 0.29 5.25 -9.86
C ALA A 312 1.69 4.66 -9.57
N PRO A 313 2.50 4.34 -10.60
CA PRO A 313 3.83 3.81 -10.37
C PRO A 313 4.66 4.84 -9.59
N GLN A 314 5.46 4.35 -8.64
CA GLN A 314 6.36 5.17 -7.86
C GLN A 314 7.66 5.36 -8.64
N VAL A 315 7.74 6.48 -9.37
CA VAL A 315 8.85 6.79 -10.26
C VAL A 315 9.57 8.06 -9.84
N ALA A 316 10.90 8.01 -9.78
CA ALA A 316 11.73 9.19 -9.57
C ALA A 316 12.09 9.79 -10.93
N LEU A 317 11.42 10.88 -11.31
CA LEU A 317 11.73 11.62 -12.53
C LEU A 317 12.65 12.81 -12.24
N ASP A 318 13.58 13.07 -13.14
CA ASP A 318 14.40 14.27 -13.14
C ASP A 318 14.23 15.03 -14.45
N PHE A 319 14.31 16.36 -14.36
CA PHE A 319 14.04 17.27 -15.45
C PHE A 319 15.22 18.23 -15.58
N ASP A 320 15.99 18.08 -16.65
CA ASP A 320 17.15 18.92 -16.93
C ASP A 320 16.84 19.85 -18.11
N TYR A 321 16.79 21.16 -17.85
CA TYR A 321 16.52 22.17 -18.87
C TYR A 321 17.82 22.72 -19.46
N ASP A 322 18.01 22.51 -20.76
CA ASP A 322 19.11 23.10 -21.54
C ASP A 322 18.60 24.37 -22.24
N ALA A 323 19.06 25.53 -21.78
CA ALA A 323 18.67 26.82 -22.34
C ALA A 323 19.22 27.08 -23.75
N ASP A 324 20.38 26.51 -24.08
CA ASP A 324 21.05 26.71 -25.38
C ASP A 324 20.38 25.85 -26.46
N ALA A 325 20.04 24.60 -26.12
CA ALA A 325 19.27 23.71 -26.99
C ALA A 325 17.76 24.04 -26.99
N GLY A 326 17.26 24.60 -25.89
CA GLY A 326 15.83 24.84 -25.63
C GLY A 326 15.05 23.53 -25.55
N THR A 327 15.60 22.59 -24.80
CA THR A 327 15.04 21.25 -24.56
C THR A 327 14.98 20.97 -23.08
N VAL A 328 14.12 20.03 -22.69
CA VAL A 328 14.08 19.44 -21.36
C VAL A 328 14.32 17.95 -21.51
N THR A 329 15.33 17.43 -20.86
CA THR A 329 15.52 15.98 -20.76
C THR A 329 14.76 15.50 -19.53
N VAL A 330 13.81 14.60 -19.75
CA VAL A 330 13.09 13.90 -18.67
C VAL A 330 13.71 12.52 -18.52
N THR A 331 14.29 12.23 -17.36
CA THR A 331 14.99 10.96 -17.09
C THR A 331 14.28 10.17 -16.00
N HIS A 332 14.06 8.89 -16.23
CA HIS A 332 13.69 7.94 -15.19
C HIS A 332 14.93 7.59 -14.36
N ASN A 333 14.98 8.06 -13.12
CA ASN A 333 16.16 7.91 -12.25
C ASN A 333 16.04 6.76 -11.23
N GLY A 334 14.95 6.00 -11.26
CA GLY A 334 14.70 4.90 -10.32
C GLY A 334 13.24 4.77 -9.91
N GLY A 335 12.90 3.62 -9.31
CA GLY A 335 11.53 3.27 -8.95
C GLY A 335 10.94 2.22 -9.89
N ASP A 336 9.61 2.18 -9.99
CA ASP A 336 8.88 1.17 -10.75
C ASP A 336 9.13 1.27 -12.25
N SER A 337 9.08 0.13 -12.94
CA SER A 337 9.10 0.09 -14.41
C SER A 337 7.70 0.42 -14.93
N VAL A 338 7.60 1.27 -15.95
CA VAL A 338 6.29 1.75 -16.42
C VAL A 338 6.13 1.49 -17.91
N PRO A 339 5.04 0.84 -18.38
CA PRO A 339 4.80 0.69 -19.81
C PRO A 339 4.77 2.04 -20.52
N ALA A 340 5.56 2.22 -21.59
CA ALA A 340 5.60 3.49 -22.34
C ALA A 340 4.21 3.90 -22.86
N THR A 341 3.37 2.90 -23.17
CA THR A 341 1.98 3.07 -23.61
C THR A 341 1.05 3.68 -22.54
N ARG A 342 1.47 3.69 -21.28
CA ARG A 342 0.72 4.30 -20.16
C ARG A 342 1.31 5.64 -19.71
N LEU A 343 2.42 6.09 -20.30
CA LEU A 343 3.04 7.38 -20.03
C LEU A 343 2.68 8.41 -21.10
N GLU A 344 2.21 9.58 -20.67
CA GLU A 344 1.88 10.70 -21.55
C GLU A 344 2.58 11.98 -21.07
N LEU A 345 3.21 12.69 -22.00
CA LEU A 345 3.69 14.06 -21.79
C LEU A 345 2.57 15.04 -22.14
N ARG A 346 2.26 15.94 -21.20
CA ARG A 346 1.28 17.02 -21.39
C ARG A 346 1.78 18.36 -20.89
N GLY A 347 1.19 19.42 -21.43
CA GLY A 347 1.38 20.77 -20.94
C GLY A 347 1.39 21.78 -22.08
N ASP A 348 2.14 22.86 -21.89
CA ASP A 348 2.15 24.02 -22.77
C ASP A 348 3.58 24.50 -23.04
N GLY A 349 3.77 25.18 -24.17
CA GLY A 349 5.07 25.75 -24.54
C GLY A 349 6.03 24.78 -25.21
N PHE A 350 5.53 23.67 -25.77
CA PHE A 350 6.29 22.79 -26.67
C PHE A 350 6.78 23.54 -27.92
N ALA A 351 7.93 23.13 -28.45
CA ALA A 351 8.52 23.71 -29.65
C ALA A 351 9.34 22.67 -30.42
N GLU A 352 9.33 22.75 -31.76
CA GLU A 352 10.19 21.92 -32.60
C GLU A 352 11.68 22.24 -32.35
N ARG A 353 12.47 21.21 -32.05
CA ARG A 353 13.93 21.29 -31.88
C ARG A 353 14.57 20.09 -32.58
N ASP A 354 15.69 20.31 -33.27
CA ASP A 354 16.37 19.25 -34.03
C ASP A 354 16.89 18.11 -33.15
N SER A 355 17.10 18.36 -31.85
CA SER A 355 17.60 17.40 -30.86
C SER A 355 16.52 16.85 -29.93
N ALA A 356 15.24 17.13 -30.19
CA ALA A 356 14.15 16.63 -29.38
C ALA A 356 13.58 15.33 -29.98
N ASP A 357 13.33 14.36 -29.12
CA ASP A 357 12.57 13.16 -29.44
C ASP A 357 11.09 13.51 -29.58
N GLN A 358 10.59 14.43 -28.75
CA GLN A 358 9.19 14.84 -28.73
C GLN A 358 9.02 16.36 -28.70
N SER A 359 8.07 16.89 -29.47
CA SER A 359 7.84 18.35 -29.58
C SER A 359 6.36 18.76 -29.51
N GLU A 360 5.50 17.85 -29.05
CA GLU A 360 4.10 18.10 -28.75
C GLU A 360 3.63 17.19 -27.61
N SER A 361 2.46 17.48 -27.03
CA SER A 361 1.84 16.58 -26.04
C SER A 361 1.45 15.26 -26.69
N GLY A 362 1.64 14.15 -25.98
CA GLY A 362 1.34 12.82 -26.50
C GLY A 362 2.00 11.72 -25.68
N LEU A 363 1.84 10.48 -26.14
CA LEU A 363 2.51 9.32 -25.52
C LEU A 363 4.02 9.52 -25.46
N TRP A 364 4.65 8.86 -24.49
CA TRP A 364 6.10 8.84 -24.34
C TRP A 364 6.78 8.35 -25.63
N ASP A 365 7.57 9.23 -26.26
CA ASP A 365 8.32 8.94 -27.50
C ASP A 365 9.84 8.92 -27.28
N GLY A 366 10.26 8.57 -26.05
CA GLY A 366 11.67 8.42 -25.66
C GLY A 366 12.11 6.96 -25.54
N GLU A 367 13.18 6.75 -24.79
CA GLU A 367 13.72 5.42 -24.52
C GLU A 367 12.75 4.59 -23.65
N ALA A 368 12.65 3.30 -23.95
CA ALA A 368 11.91 2.30 -23.18
C ALA A 368 12.68 0.97 -23.27
N SER A 369 13.75 0.85 -22.49
CA SER A 369 14.74 -0.23 -22.60
C SER A 369 14.41 -1.47 -21.77
N GLY A 370 13.36 -1.41 -20.94
CA GLY A 370 12.88 -2.54 -20.17
C GLY A 370 12.13 -3.58 -20.99
N ASP A 371 11.81 -4.70 -20.34
CA ASP A 371 11.01 -5.76 -20.93
C ASP A 371 9.60 -5.24 -21.30
N ASP A 372 9.02 -5.77 -22.38
CA ASP A 372 7.71 -5.36 -22.90
C ASP A 372 7.54 -3.86 -23.15
N GLU A 373 8.61 -3.18 -23.61
CA GLU A 373 8.62 -1.74 -23.93
C GLU A 373 8.28 -0.87 -22.70
N THR A 374 8.81 -1.27 -21.54
CA THR A 374 8.72 -0.49 -20.31
C THR A 374 9.87 0.52 -20.20
N VAL A 375 9.55 1.70 -19.67
CA VAL A 375 10.51 2.74 -19.30
C VAL A 375 11.09 2.39 -17.94
N VAL A 376 12.41 2.24 -17.87
CA VAL A 376 13.15 1.83 -16.67
C VAL A 376 14.18 2.88 -16.27
N ALA A 377 14.79 2.69 -15.10
CA ALA A 377 15.82 3.58 -14.61
C ALA A 377 17.00 3.70 -15.61
N GLY A 378 17.30 4.93 -16.00
CA GLY A 378 18.29 5.29 -17.02
C GLY A 378 17.67 5.73 -18.34
N ASP A 379 16.42 5.39 -18.62
CA ASP A 379 15.73 5.80 -19.84
C ASP A 379 15.35 7.29 -19.79
N SER A 380 15.39 7.92 -20.95
CA SER A 380 15.09 9.35 -21.07
C SER A 380 14.28 9.70 -22.32
N VAL A 381 13.63 10.86 -22.27
CA VAL A 381 13.05 11.53 -23.44
C VAL A 381 13.50 12.98 -23.46
N VAL A 382 13.92 13.46 -24.62
CA VAL A 382 14.28 14.86 -24.84
C VAL A 382 13.09 15.60 -25.44
N VAL A 383 12.55 16.58 -24.71
CA VAL A 383 11.36 17.33 -25.11
C VAL A 383 11.75 18.73 -25.59
N GLY A 384 11.33 19.10 -26.80
CA GLY A 384 11.53 20.43 -27.35
C GLY A 384 10.56 21.44 -26.75
N VAL A 385 11.08 22.54 -26.17
CA VAL A 385 10.27 23.53 -25.45
C VAL A 385 10.70 24.98 -25.71
N SER A 386 9.83 25.91 -25.34
CA SER A 386 10.12 27.34 -25.19
C SER A 386 10.45 27.67 -23.72
N PRO A 387 11.13 28.79 -23.41
CA PRO A 387 11.50 29.12 -22.03
C PRO A 387 10.32 29.33 -21.05
N ALA A 388 9.11 29.52 -21.56
CA ALA A 388 7.87 29.69 -20.77
C ALA A 388 7.04 28.40 -20.68
N TYR A 389 7.68 27.23 -20.75
CA TYR A 389 6.98 25.94 -20.78
C TYR A 389 6.42 25.52 -19.43
N ARG A 390 5.41 24.65 -19.48
CA ARG A 390 4.94 23.84 -18.36
C ARG A 390 4.76 22.42 -18.86
N LEU A 391 5.40 21.45 -18.20
CA LEU A 391 5.42 20.05 -18.61
C LEU A 391 4.96 19.16 -17.45
N PHE A 392 4.17 18.15 -17.77
CA PHE A 392 3.66 17.12 -16.88
C PHE A 392 3.90 15.74 -17.50
N VAL A 393 4.40 14.81 -16.70
CA VAL A 393 4.42 13.39 -17.04
C VAL A 393 3.25 12.74 -16.34
N LEU A 394 2.35 12.15 -17.13
CA LEU A 394 1.13 11.53 -16.65
C LEU A 394 1.22 10.01 -16.82
N TYR A 395 0.74 9.28 -15.81
CA TYR A 395 0.46 7.85 -15.91
C TYR A 395 -1.04 7.63 -16.06
N SER A 396 -1.45 6.83 -17.04
CA SER A 396 -2.85 6.44 -17.23
C SER A 396 -3.08 4.99 -16.79
N PRO A 397 -3.82 4.74 -15.70
CA PRO A 397 -4.23 3.40 -15.32
C PRO A 397 -5.27 2.85 -16.30
N GLU A 398 -5.47 1.53 -16.34
CA GLU A 398 -6.47 0.91 -17.23
C GLU A 398 -7.90 1.19 -16.77
N SER A 399 -8.08 1.34 -15.46
CA SER A 399 -9.37 1.53 -14.80
C SER A 399 -9.91 2.97 -14.80
N GLY A 400 -9.12 3.99 -15.17
CA GLY A 400 -9.55 5.36 -14.88
C GLY A 400 -8.67 6.52 -15.35
N ARG A 401 -8.84 7.69 -14.69
CA ARG A 401 -8.18 8.94 -15.06
C ARG A 401 -6.70 8.91 -14.69
N GLY A 402 -5.86 9.46 -15.56
CA GLY A 402 -4.43 9.54 -15.33
C GLY A 402 -4.04 10.45 -14.16
N THR A 403 -2.87 10.17 -13.61
CA THR A 403 -2.24 10.86 -12.47
C THR A 403 -0.89 11.44 -12.88
N THR A 404 -0.47 12.53 -12.25
CA THR A 404 0.81 13.18 -12.56
C THR A 404 1.93 12.53 -11.76
N LEU A 405 2.92 11.98 -12.46
CA LEU A 405 4.14 11.41 -11.87
C LEU A 405 5.22 12.45 -11.62
N GLY A 406 5.27 13.49 -12.44
CA GLY A 406 6.25 14.56 -12.32
C GLY A 406 5.86 15.78 -13.13
N SER A 407 6.42 16.93 -12.78
CA SER A 407 6.18 18.18 -13.50
C SER A 407 7.40 19.09 -13.48
N SER A 408 7.56 19.88 -14.54
CA SER A 408 8.60 20.91 -14.65
C SER A 408 8.04 22.19 -15.27
N THR A 409 8.67 23.32 -14.95
CA THR A 409 8.34 24.64 -15.50
C THR A 409 9.60 25.35 -15.97
N GLY A 410 9.50 26.03 -17.10
CA GLY A 410 10.60 26.81 -17.66
C GLY A 410 10.94 28.06 -16.84
N PRO A 411 12.12 28.64 -17.05
CA PRO A 411 12.60 29.79 -16.29
C PRO A 411 11.77 31.08 -16.51
N GLU A 412 10.95 31.14 -17.56
CA GLU A 412 10.11 32.30 -17.89
C GLU A 412 8.60 32.02 -17.71
N ALA A 413 8.24 30.88 -17.11
CA ALA A 413 6.86 30.41 -16.94
C ALA A 413 6.13 30.99 -15.72
#